data_AF-A0A9E4M4Y3-F1
#
_entry.id   AF-A0A9E4M4Y3-F1
#
_cell.length_a   1.000
_cell.length_b   1.000
_cell.length_c   1.000
_cell.angle_alpha   90.00
_cell.angle_beta   90.00
_cell.angle_gamma   90.00
#
_symmetry.space_group_name_H-M   'P 1'
#
loop_
_entity.id
_entity.type
_entity.pdbx_description
1 polymer ?
#
loop_
_entity_poly.entity_id
_entity_poly.type
_entity_poly.pdbx_seq_one_letter_code
_entity_poly.pdbx_strand_id
1 'polypeptide(L)'
;MVEYEAKKQTPLVAYILLVVFGVVGAHNFYLGRRQQALAQLVFSVVMAGAMLWLFVGFASAEMGDVSGGFDSFVRRAWTFYAIAVAWGIGTFTWLVVNAIEVPKLIAEHNVRLHGRIFGE
;
A
#
# COMPACT_ATOMS: atom_id res chain seq x y z
N MET A 1 -10.89 -16.80 -28.48
CA MET A 1 -11.88 -16.87 -27.37
C MET A 1 -11.26 -17.35 -26.06
N VAL A 2 -10.70 -18.57 -25.98
CA VAL A 2 -10.11 -19.11 -24.73
C VAL A 2 -8.98 -18.23 -24.16
N GLU A 3 -8.08 -17.73 -25.02
CA GLU A 3 -6.97 -16.87 -24.58
C GLU A 3 -7.42 -15.51 -24.04
N TYR A 4 -8.52 -14.96 -24.58
CA TYR A 4 -9.08 -13.69 -24.12
C TYR A 4 -9.68 -13.83 -22.72
N GLU A 5 -10.51 -14.85 -22.49
CA GLU A 5 -11.12 -15.12 -21.18
C GLU A 5 -10.06 -15.41 -20.10
N ALA A 6 -8.94 -16.07 -20.47
CA ALA A 6 -7.85 -16.35 -19.54
C ALA A 6 -7.05 -15.10 -19.12
N LYS A 7 -6.93 -14.10 -20.00
CA LYS A 7 -6.14 -12.87 -19.76
C LYS A 7 -6.98 -11.68 -19.29
N LYS A 8 -8.31 -11.79 -19.36
CA LYS A 8 -9.25 -10.75 -18.97
C LYS A 8 -9.12 -10.45 -17.47
N GLN A 9 -9.03 -9.17 -17.15
CA GLN A 9 -8.92 -8.73 -15.76
C GLN A 9 -10.31 -8.43 -15.19
N THR A 10 -10.51 -8.75 -13.90
CA THR A 10 -11.77 -8.49 -13.21
C THR A 10 -11.61 -7.48 -12.06
N PRO A 11 -12.59 -6.58 -11.87
CA PRO A 11 -12.54 -5.59 -10.80
C PRO A 11 -12.58 -6.22 -9.41
N LEU A 12 -13.30 -7.33 -9.27
CA LEU A 12 -13.36 -8.07 -8.01
C LEU A 12 -11.97 -8.51 -7.53
N VAL A 13 -11.19 -9.15 -8.40
CA VAL A 13 -9.83 -9.60 -8.06
C VAL A 13 -8.93 -8.40 -7.71
N ALA A 14 -9.03 -7.32 -8.47
CA ALA A 14 -8.26 -6.11 -8.21
C ALA A 14 -8.59 -5.48 -6.84
N TYR A 15 -9.87 -5.44 -6.44
CA TYR A 15 -10.28 -4.95 -5.12
C TYR A 15 -9.87 -5.87 -3.98
N ILE A 16 -9.94 -7.19 -4.17
CA ILE A 16 -9.45 -8.16 -3.18
C ILE A 16 -7.94 -7.94 -2.94
N LEU A 17 -7.16 -7.79 -4.01
CA LEU A 17 -5.73 -7.49 -3.90
C LEU A 17 -5.47 -6.14 -3.25
N LEU A 18 -6.32 -5.14 -3.49
CA LEU A 18 -6.21 -3.82 -2.89
C LEU A 18 -6.52 -3.84 -1.38
N VAL A 19 -7.47 -4.67 -0.92
CA VAL A 19 -7.79 -4.75 0.52
C VAL A 19 -6.74 -5.58 1.28
N VAL A 20 -6.34 -6.73 0.75
CA VAL A 20 -5.42 -7.65 1.46
C VAL A 20 -3.96 -7.22 1.32
N PHE A 21 -3.57 -6.74 0.14
CA PHE A 21 -2.19 -6.41 -0.21
C PHE A 21 -2.04 -4.98 -0.72
N GLY A 22 -2.99 -4.11 -0.40
CA GLY A 22 -3.00 -2.72 -0.87
C GLY A 22 -1.75 -1.98 -0.46
N VAL A 23 -1.34 -2.07 0.81
CA VAL A 23 -0.18 -1.35 1.35
C VAL A 23 1.10 -1.68 0.58
N VAL A 24 1.23 -2.92 0.11
CA VAL A 24 2.38 -3.40 -0.67
C VAL A 24 2.23 -3.08 -2.16
N GLY A 25 1.00 -2.91 -2.67
CA GLY A 25 0.72 -2.55 -4.05
C GLY A 25 0.47 -3.72 -5.00
N ALA A 26 0.03 -4.89 -4.49
CA ALA A 26 -0.20 -6.08 -5.33
C ALA A 26 -1.26 -5.86 -6.43
N HIS A 27 -2.29 -5.06 -6.15
CA HIS A 27 -3.31 -4.67 -7.15
C HIS A 27 -2.69 -3.92 -8.34
N ASN A 28 -1.66 -3.11 -8.12
CA ASN A 28 -0.97 -2.38 -9.19
C ASN A 28 -0.13 -3.32 -10.07
N PHE A 29 0.41 -4.42 -9.52
CA PHE A 29 1.05 -5.48 -10.33
C PHE A 29 0.02 -6.21 -11.20
N TYR A 30 -1.14 -6.55 -10.64
CA TYR A 30 -2.23 -7.17 -11.39
C TYR A 30 -2.70 -6.28 -12.54
N LEU A 31 -2.88 -4.97 -12.31
CA LEU A 31 -3.33 -4.00 -13.33
C LEU A 31 -2.25 -3.64 -14.36
N GLY A 32 -1.05 -4.21 -14.28
CA GLY A 32 0.05 -3.95 -15.23
C GLY A 32 0.78 -2.61 -15.01
N ARG A 33 0.55 -1.92 -13.89
CA ARG A 33 1.18 -0.62 -13.55
C ARG A 33 2.52 -0.84 -12.84
N ARG A 34 3.49 -1.44 -13.54
CA ARG A 34 4.76 -1.91 -12.95
C ARG A 34 5.53 -0.83 -12.18
N GLN A 35 5.58 0.41 -12.69
CA GLN A 35 6.28 1.50 -12.00
C GLN A 35 5.61 1.90 -10.69
N GLN A 36 4.28 1.99 -10.67
CA GLN A 36 3.56 2.32 -9.44
C GLN A 36 3.59 1.18 -8.44
N ALA A 37 3.50 -0.06 -8.92
CA ALA A 37 3.62 -1.24 -8.08
C ALA A 37 5.00 -1.31 -7.40
N LEU A 38 6.07 -1.01 -8.14
CA LEU A 38 7.41 -0.95 -7.59
C LEU A 38 7.59 0.23 -6.63
N ALA A 39 7.07 1.42 -6.97
CA ALA A 39 7.13 2.58 -6.09
C ALA A 39 6.41 2.30 -4.75
N GLN A 40 5.24 1.68 -4.80
CA GLN A 40 4.46 1.32 -3.62
C GLN A 40 5.13 0.21 -2.80
N LEU A 41 5.72 -0.79 -3.45
CA LEU A 41 6.49 -1.84 -2.78
C LEU A 41 7.71 -1.26 -2.05
N VAL A 42 8.53 -0.45 -2.73
CA VAL A 42 9.71 0.18 -2.13
C VAL A 42 9.29 1.09 -0.97
N PHE A 43 8.26 1.91 -1.17
CA PHE A 43 7.71 2.74 -0.11
C PHE A 43 7.27 1.91 1.10
N SER A 44 6.55 0.81 0.87
CA SER A 44 6.08 -0.07 1.96
C SER A 44 7.23 -0.70 2.75
N VAL A 45 8.31 -1.13 2.08
CA VAL A 45 9.49 -1.73 2.73
C VAL A 45 10.28 -0.70 3.53
N VAL A 46 10.57 0.45 2.91
CA VAL A 46 11.29 1.55 3.58
C VAL A 46 10.53 1.99 4.82
N MET A 47 9.22 2.12 4.71
CA MET A 47 8.38 2.58 5.82
C MET A 47 8.24 1.54 6.93
N ALA A 48 8.09 0.26 6.59
CA ALA A 48 8.11 -0.81 7.59
C ALA A 48 9.45 -0.84 8.35
N GLY A 49 10.57 -0.67 7.66
CA GLY A 49 11.89 -0.57 8.27
C GLY A 49 12.04 0.67 9.17
N ALA A 50 11.60 1.83 8.71
CA ALA A 50 11.62 3.06 9.50
C ALA A 50 10.75 2.95 10.76
N MET A 51 9.56 2.35 10.65
CA MET A 51 8.66 2.15 11.78
C MET A 51 9.25 1.18 12.80
N LEU A 52 9.88 0.09 12.34
CA LEU A 52 10.59 -0.84 13.22
C LEU A 52 11.73 -0.14 13.96
N TRP A 53 12.55 0.67 13.26
CA TRP A 53 13.64 1.41 13.88
C TRP A 53 13.13 2.42 14.93
N LEU A 54 12.06 3.18 14.61
CA LEU A 54 11.42 4.09 15.55
C LEU A 54 10.84 3.37 16.76
N PHE A 55 10.20 2.21 16.55
CA PHE A 55 9.64 1.40 17.62
C PHE A 55 10.74 0.85 18.55
N VAL A 56 11.85 0.36 18.00
CA VAL A 56 13.01 -0.07 18.79
C VAL A 56 13.57 1.10 19.59
N GLY A 57 13.75 2.27 18.97
CA GLY A 57 14.21 3.47 19.68
C GLY A 57 13.28 3.88 20.81
N PHE A 58 11.96 3.86 20.57
CA PHE A 58 10.95 4.11 21.60
C PHE A 58 11.05 3.10 22.75
N ALA A 59 11.07 1.79 22.44
CA ALA A 59 11.15 0.73 23.44
C ALA A 59 12.46 0.81 24.26
N SER A 60 13.60 1.06 23.61
CA SER A 60 14.87 1.28 24.30
C SER A 60 14.84 2.50 25.22
N ALA A 61 14.21 3.59 24.78
CA ALA A 61 14.09 4.81 25.57
C ALA A 61 13.20 4.61 26.80
N GLU A 62 12.16 3.78 26.70
CA GLU A 62 11.28 3.42 27.82
C GLU A 62 11.99 2.46 28.80
N MET A 63 12.66 1.42 28.28
CA MET A 63 13.41 0.47 29.11
C MET A 63 14.56 1.14 29.89
N GLY A 64 15.13 2.24 29.37
CA GLY A 64 16.17 3.01 30.05
C GLY A 64 15.64 4.06 31.04
N ASP A 65 14.35 4.37 31.01
CA ASP A 65 13.74 5.41 31.85
C ASP A 65 13.22 4.82 33.17
N VAL A 66 14.14 4.45 34.05
CA VAL A 66 13.81 3.82 35.35
C VAL A 66 13.27 4.81 36.39
N SER A 67 13.40 6.12 36.12
CA SER A 67 12.96 7.21 37.02
C SER A 67 11.81 8.04 36.47
N GLY A 68 11.51 7.92 35.18
CA GLY A 68 10.40 8.61 34.55
C GLY A 68 9.06 8.05 34.96
N GLY A 69 8.17 8.94 35.38
CA GLY A 69 6.76 8.61 35.59
C GLY A 69 5.99 8.55 34.27
N PHE A 70 4.68 8.34 34.38
CA PHE A 70 3.75 8.28 33.25
C PHE A 70 3.86 9.46 32.26
N ASP A 71 4.24 10.65 32.73
CA ASP A 71 4.39 11.85 31.88
C ASP A 71 5.50 11.75 30.83
N SER A 72 6.62 11.08 31.13
CA SER A 72 7.70 10.90 30.15
C SER A 72 7.30 9.85 29.11
N PHE A 73 6.60 8.80 29.52
CA PHE A 73 5.99 7.81 28.63
C PHE A 73 5.00 8.47 27.66
N VAL A 74 4.00 9.19 28.19
CA VAL A 74 2.94 9.82 27.37
C VAL A 74 3.53 10.76 26.32
N ARG A 75 4.55 11.54 26.69
CA ARG A 75 5.20 12.48 25.76
C ARG A 75 5.89 11.77 24.59
N ARG A 76 6.61 10.67 24.87
CA ARG A 76 7.27 9.85 23.84
C ARG A 76 6.27 9.06 23.00
N ALA A 77 5.22 8.56 23.63
CA ALA A 77 4.14 7.84 22.94
C ALA A 77 3.41 8.77 21.96
N TRP A 78 3.19 10.03 22.34
CA TRP A 78 2.58 11.02 21.45
C TRP A 78 3.42 11.28 20.21
N THR A 79 4.73 11.50 20.34
CA THR A 79 5.57 11.76 19.16
C THR A 79 5.59 10.57 18.21
N PHE A 80 5.70 9.35 18.75
CA PHE A 80 5.59 8.13 17.96
C PHE A 80 4.23 8.01 17.25
N TYR A 81 3.14 8.24 17.99
CA TYR A 81 1.78 8.20 17.46
C TYR A 81 1.54 9.23 16.35
N ALA A 82 2.00 10.47 16.54
CA ALA A 82 1.85 11.54 15.55
C ALA A 82 2.52 11.18 14.21
N ILE A 83 3.73 10.61 14.26
CA ILE A 83 4.46 10.15 13.06
C ILE A 83 3.70 9.00 12.40
N ALA A 84 3.26 8.01 13.18
CA ALA A 84 2.49 6.87 12.66
C ALA A 84 1.18 7.29 12.00
N VAL A 85 0.46 8.27 12.57
CA VAL A 85 -0.79 8.82 12.02
C VAL A 85 -0.54 9.56 10.71
N ALA A 86 0.43 10.47 10.65
CA ALA A 86 0.77 11.19 9.43
C ALA A 86 1.09 10.23 8.28
N TRP A 87 1.82 9.15 8.58
CA TRP A 87 2.12 8.09 7.63
C TRP A 87 0.88 7.27 7.21
N GLY A 88 0.03 6.90 8.18
CA GLY A 88 -1.23 6.20 7.92
C GLY A 88 -2.15 6.97 6.97
N ILE A 89 -2.24 8.30 7.15
CA ILE A 89 -3.03 9.18 6.28
C ILE A 89 -2.48 9.17 4.84
N GLY A 90 -1.16 9.28 4.66
CA GLY A 90 -0.54 9.25 3.34
C GLY A 90 -0.80 7.93 2.60
N THR A 91 -0.62 6.81 3.31
CA THR A 91 -0.87 5.47 2.75
C THR A 91 -2.35 5.28 2.41
N PHE A 92 -3.25 5.70 3.30
CA PHE A 92 -4.69 5.62 3.08
C PHE A 92 -5.14 6.45 1.87
N THR A 93 -4.64 7.69 1.77
CA THR A 93 -4.93 8.57 0.63
C THR A 93 -4.50 7.92 -0.68
N TRP A 94 -3.30 7.33 -0.71
CA TRP A 94 -2.81 6.62 -1.89
C TRP A 94 -3.69 5.39 -2.24
N LEU A 95 -4.16 4.64 -1.25
CA LEU A 95 -5.08 3.51 -1.47
C LEU A 95 -6.43 3.95 -2.02
N VAL A 96 -6.98 5.06 -1.51
CA VAL A 96 -8.23 5.64 -2.01
C VAL A 96 -8.10 6.07 -3.47
N VAL A 97 -7.01 6.74 -3.84
CA VAL A 97 -6.75 7.12 -5.24
C VAL A 97 -6.70 5.87 -6.13
N ASN A 98 -5.97 4.84 -5.73
CA ASN A 98 -5.93 3.58 -6.48
C ASN A 98 -7.32 2.94 -6.62
N ALA A 99 -8.12 2.93 -5.54
CA ALA A 99 -9.45 2.34 -5.53
C ALA A 99 -10.41 3.00 -6.54
N ILE A 100 -10.26 4.31 -6.75
CA ILE A 100 -11.02 5.07 -7.75
C ILE A 100 -10.51 4.77 -9.17
N GLU A 101 -9.21 4.58 -9.35
CA GLU A 101 -8.61 4.33 -10.66
C GLU A 101 -8.82 2.89 -11.18
N VAL A 102 -9.01 1.90 -10.29
CA VAL A 102 -9.12 0.47 -10.66
C VAL A 102 -10.12 0.19 -11.80
N PRO A 103 -11.37 0.68 -11.77
CA PRO A 103 -12.35 0.34 -12.82
C PRO A 103 -11.92 0.86 -14.19
N LYS A 104 -11.37 2.08 -14.25
CA LYS A 104 -10.88 2.70 -15.48
C LYS A 104 -9.74 1.89 -16.08
N LEU A 105 -8.78 1.48 -15.25
CA LEU A 105 -7.61 0.73 -15.68
C LEU A 105 -7.96 -0.63 -16.28
N ILE A 106 -8.95 -1.31 -15.69
CA ILE A 106 -9.44 -2.61 -16.18
C ILE A 106 -10.17 -2.45 -17.51
N ALA A 107 -11.00 -1.42 -17.64
CA ALA A 107 -11.68 -1.12 -18.88
C ALA A 107 -10.67 -0.89 -20.03
N GLU A 108 -9.67 -0.05 -19.80
CA GLU A 108 -8.61 0.19 -20.77
C GLU A 108 -7.78 -1.07 -21.08
N HIS A 109 -7.49 -1.89 -20.06
CA HIS A 109 -6.76 -3.14 -20.25
C HIS A 109 -7.53 -4.11 -21.15
N ASN A 110 -8.82 -4.32 -20.87
CA ASN A 110 -9.65 -5.27 -21.61
C ASN A 110 -9.88 -4.81 -23.07
N VAL A 111 -10.03 -3.50 -23.32
CA VAL A 111 -10.09 -2.94 -24.69
C VAL A 111 -8.77 -3.20 -25.45
N ARG A 112 -7.62 -2.91 -24.84
CA ARG A 112 -6.30 -3.20 -25.44
C ARG A 112 -6.05 -4.69 -25.65
N LEU A 113 -6.59 -5.55 -24.79
CA LEU A 113 -6.49 -7.00 -24.94
C LEU A 113 -7.35 -7.49 -26.11
N HIS A 114 -8.56 -6.93 -26.26
CA HIS A 114 -9.45 -7.23 -27.38
C HIS A 114 -8.80 -6.88 -28.73
N GLY A 115 -8.30 -5.65 -28.91
CA GLY A 115 -7.64 -5.24 -30.16
C GLY A 115 -6.41 -6.09 -30.51
N ARG A 116 -5.61 -6.51 -29.50
CA ARG A 116 -4.44 -7.38 -29.73
C ARG A 116 -4.80 -8.81 -30.15
N ILE A 117 -5.92 -9.35 -29.68
CA ILE A 117 -6.32 -10.74 -29.95
C ILE A 117 -7.15 -10.84 -31.23
N PHE A 118 -7.98 -9.85 -31.52
CA PHE A 118 -8.93 -9.88 -32.62
C PHE A 118 -8.55 -9.00 -33.82
N GLY A 119 -7.48 -8.20 -33.72
CA GLY A 119 -6.86 -7.52 -34.86
C GLY A 119 -7.74 -6.44 -35.49
N GLU A 120 -8.24 -5.51 -34.67
CA GLU A 120 -8.81 -4.23 -35.14
C GLU A 120 -7.73 -3.14 -35.20
#